data_AF-A0A348XI77-F1
#
_entry.id   AF-A0A348XI77-F1
#
_cell.length_a   1.000
_cell.length_b   1.000
_cell.length_c   1.000
_cell.angle_alpha   90.00
_cell.angle_beta   90.00
_cell.angle_gamma   90.00
#
_symmetry.space_group_name_H-M   'P 1'
#
loop_
_entity.id
_entity.type
_entity.pdbx_description
1 polymer ?
#
loop_
_entity_poly.entity_id
_entity_poly.type
_entity_poly.pdbx_seq_one_letter_code
_entity_poly.pdbx_strand_id
1 'polypeptide(L)'
;MIELITKSLALKTLMFALFLVFASSASALQPGSPDRSPDLDALPGFKSPPPGYGQVPFWWWSGYELDEERLLWQVRELHAKGISGVQVNYSHTDAPGWASDVMSSPIFSGQWWRIYTKVSAECDRLGIGIGLSTYTLANHYQTSPCRYRGDPDSGLCGPVTLLKRMLEGKQE
;
A
#
# COMPACT_ATOMS: atom_id res chain seq x y z
N MET A 1 -3.10 -53.17 -15.50
CA MET A 1 -1.91 -52.85 -14.66
C MET A 1 -1.02 -51.82 -15.36
N ILE A 2 -0.57 -52.07 -16.60
CA ILE A 2 0.26 -51.14 -17.39
C ILE A 2 -0.38 -49.75 -17.54
N GLU A 3 -1.66 -49.69 -17.93
CA GLU A 3 -2.37 -48.41 -18.17
C GLU A 3 -2.51 -47.52 -16.91
N LEU A 4 -2.58 -48.14 -15.73
CA LEU A 4 -2.66 -47.43 -14.44
C LEU A 4 -1.30 -46.82 -14.07
N ILE A 5 -0.20 -47.52 -14.40
CA ILE A 5 1.17 -47.07 -14.20
C ILE A 5 1.47 -45.91 -15.16
N THR A 6 1.03 -45.99 -16.42
CA THR A 6 1.23 -44.91 -17.42
C THR A 6 0.49 -43.63 -17.04
N LYS A 7 -0.75 -43.72 -16.56
CA LYS A 7 -1.53 -42.56 -16.07
C LYS A 7 -0.90 -41.92 -14.83
N SER A 8 -0.38 -42.74 -13.90
CA SER A 8 0.33 -42.25 -12.70
C SER A 8 1.64 -41.53 -13.07
N LEU A 9 2.39 -42.06 -14.04
CA LEU A 9 3.63 -41.45 -14.49
C LEU A 9 3.37 -40.13 -15.23
N ALA A 10 2.39 -40.09 -16.14
CA ALA A 10 1.98 -38.88 -16.84
C ALA A 10 1.50 -37.78 -15.89
N LEU A 11 0.72 -38.13 -14.85
CA LEU A 11 0.28 -37.18 -13.84
C LEU A 11 1.46 -36.61 -13.02
N LYS A 12 2.43 -37.45 -12.65
CA LYS A 12 3.65 -37.01 -11.94
C LYS A 12 4.53 -36.12 -12.82
N THR A 13 4.67 -36.44 -14.10
CA THR A 13 5.41 -35.60 -15.06
C THR A 13 4.70 -34.26 -15.26
N LEU A 14 3.38 -34.24 -15.36
CA LEU A 14 2.59 -33.01 -15.47
C LEU A 14 2.71 -32.14 -14.21
N MET A 15 2.60 -32.74 -13.02
CA MET A 15 2.77 -32.04 -11.75
C MET A 15 4.19 -31.48 -11.57
N PHE A 16 5.22 -32.23 -11.99
CA PHE A 16 6.61 -31.78 -11.94
C PHE A 16 6.89 -30.64 -12.94
N ALA A 17 6.32 -30.72 -14.15
CA ALA A 17 6.38 -29.63 -15.12
C ALA A 17 5.66 -28.37 -14.60
N LEU A 18 4.50 -28.52 -13.96
CA LEU A 18 3.79 -27.41 -13.32
C LEU A 18 4.64 -26.77 -12.20
N PHE A 19 5.29 -27.59 -11.37
CA PHE A 19 6.17 -27.11 -10.31
C PHE A 19 7.37 -26.33 -10.85
N LEU A 20 7.97 -26.76 -11.96
CA LEU A 20 9.06 -26.04 -12.63
C LEU A 20 8.61 -24.71 -13.24
N VAL A 21 7.39 -24.62 -13.76
CA VAL A 21 6.81 -23.36 -14.26
C VAL A 21 6.58 -22.37 -13.11
N PHE A 22 6.11 -22.84 -11.95
CA PHE A 22 5.95 -21.98 -10.77
C PHE A 22 7.29 -21.56 -10.15
N ALA A 23 8.29 -22.43 -10.13
CA ALA A 23 9.62 -22.14 -9.59
C ALA A 23 10.44 -21.17 -10.47
N SER A 24 10.11 -21.03 -11.76
CA SER A 24 10.85 -20.19 -12.72
C SER A 24 10.32 -18.77 -12.85
N SER A 25 9.33 -18.38 -12.03
CA SER A 25 8.93 -16.97 -11.92
C SER A 25 10.00 -16.22 -11.13
N ALA A 26 11.13 -15.92 -11.77
CA ALA A 26 12.01 -14.85 -11.30
C ALA A 26 11.20 -13.56 -11.36
N SER A 27 10.65 -13.12 -10.23
CA SER A 27 9.95 -11.84 -10.15
C SER A 27 10.92 -10.77 -10.65
N ALA A 28 10.62 -10.17 -11.79
CA ALA A 28 11.19 -8.88 -12.13
C ALA A 28 10.96 -7.96 -10.92
N LEU A 29 12.02 -7.26 -10.50
CA LEU A 29 11.93 -6.29 -9.41
C LEU A 29 10.79 -5.32 -9.73
N GLN A 30 9.87 -5.15 -8.77
CA GLN A 30 8.75 -4.22 -8.92
C GLN A 30 9.30 -2.80 -9.11
N PRO A 31 8.64 -1.92 -9.88
CA PRO A 31 8.98 -0.50 -9.93
C PRO A 31 9.21 0.09 -8.53
N GLY A 32 10.27 0.88 -8.36
CA GLY A 32 10.68 1.42 -7.06
C GLY A 32 11.49 0.48 -6.16
N SER A 33 11.75 -0.77 -6.58
CA SER A 33 12.64 -1.65 -5.84
C SER A 33 14.09 -1.16 -5.91
N PRO A 34 14.83 -1.14 -4.79
CA PRO A 34 16.21 -0.68 -4.79
C PRO A 34 17.14 -1.62 -5.56
N ASP A 35 17.88 -1.08 -6.53
CA ASP A 35 19.04 -1.76 -7.11
C ASP A 35 20.19 -1.75 -6.07
N ARG A 36 20.76 -2.92 -5.82
CA ARG A 36 21.83 -3.14 -4.83
C ARG A 36 23.11 -3.67 -5.48
N SER A 37 23.22 -3.59 -6.80
CA SER A 37 24.41 -4.02 -7.54
C SER A 37 25.63 -3.23 -7.05
N PRO A 38 26.78 -3.89 -6.78
CA PRO A 38 27.96 -3.25 -6.21
C PRO A 38 28.60 -2.20 -7.14
N ASP A 39 28.28 -2.26 -8.43
CA ASP A 39 28.77 -1.43 -9.52
C ASP A 39 27.72 -0.43 -10.04
N LEU A 40 26.64 -0.19 -9.29
CA LEU A 40 25.58 0.75 -9.66
C LEU A 40 26.11 2.19 -9.83
N ASP A 41 26.02 2.73 -11.05
CA ASP A 41 26.11 4.17 -11.30
C ASP A 41 24.75 4.83 -11.06
N ALA A 42 24.61 5.53 -9.93
CA ALA A 42 23.36 6.20 -9.55
C ALA A 42 23.08 7.47 -10.36
N LEU A 43 24.07 8.09 -11.01
CA LEU A 43 23.92 9.44 -11.59
C LEU A 43 22.87 9.51 -12.73
N PRO A 44 22.80 8.56 -13.68
CA PRO A 44 21.76 8.56 -14.71
C PRO A 44 20.36 8.44 -14.11
N GLY A 45 20.16 7.52 -13.17
CA GLY A 45 18.89 7.31 -12.47
C GLY A 45 18.52 8.49 -11.56
N PHE A 46 19.49 9.23 -11.03
CA PHE A 46 19.20 10.43 -10.25
C PHE A 46 18.67 11.57 -11.13
N LYS A 47 19.23 11.75 -12.34
CA LYS A 47 18.76 12.78 -13.30
C LYS A 47 17.42 12.42 -13.93
N SER A 48 17.17 11.13 -14.17
CA SER A 48 15.93 10.61 -14.73
C SER A 48 15.49 9.39 -13.91
N PRO A 49 14.76 9.62 -12.80
CA PRO A 49 14.32 8.54 -11.92
C PRO A 49 13.50 7.48 -12.65
N PRO A 50 13.78 6.19 -12.45
CA PRO A 50 12.95 5.14 -13.00
C PRO A 50 11.56 5.13 -12.29
N PRO A 51 10.55 4.50 -12.90
CA PRO A 51 9.22 4.37 -12.29
C PRO A 51 9.28 3.79 -10.87
N GLY A 52 8.43 4.32 -9.98
CA GLY A 52 8.33 3.91 -8.57
C GLY A 52 9.19 4.69 -7.58
N TYR A 53 9.99 5.66 -8.05
CA TYR A 53 10.76 6.58 -7.18
C TYR A 53 10.10 7.96 -7.01
N GLY A 54 8.90 8.16 -7.55
CA GLY A 54 8.15 9.40 -7.36
C GLY A 54 7.42 9.47 -6.03
N GLN A 55 6.88 10.64 -5.72
CA GLN A 55 6.19 10.90 -4.45
C GLN A 55 4.93 10.05 -4.29
N VAL A 56 4.60 9.73 -3.03
CA VAL A 56 3.36 9.06 -2.62
C VAL A 56 2.70 9.87 -1.50
N PRO A 57 1.86 10.86 -1.84
CA PRO A 57 1.21 11.71 -0.84
C PRO A 57 0.13 10.95 -0.05
N PHE A 58 -0.08 11.41 1.18
CA PHE A 58 -1.29 11.13 1.92
C PHE A 58 -2.47 11.85 1.28
N TRP A 59 -3.50 11.08 0.96
CA TRP A 59 -4.70 11.53 0.29
C TRP A 59 -5.88 11.33 1.23
N TRP A 60 -6.27 12.42 1.86
CA TRP A 60 -7.31 12.44 2.88
C TRP A 60 -8.69 12.41 2.23
N TRP A 61 -9.45 11.36 2.53
CA TRP A 61 -10.84 11.20 2.08
C TRP A 61 -11.84 11.69 3.16
N SER A 62 -11.36 12.49 4.11
CA SER A 62 -12.16 13.07 5.19
C SER A 62 -12.72 14.45 4.85
N GLY A 63 -13.74 14.87 5.62
CA GLY A 63 -14.30 16.23 5.60
C GLY A 63 -15.49 16.44 4.66
N TYR A 64 -15.68 15.60 3.64
CA TYR A 64 -16.80 15.70 2.70
C TYR A 64 -17.31 14.33 2.29
N GLU A 65 -18.52 14.27 1.72
CA GLU A 65 -19.00 13.05 1.04
C GLU A 65 -18.02 12.61 -0.05
N LEU A 66 -17.91 11.29 -0.20
CA LEU A 66 -17.10 10.70 -1.26
C LEU A 66 -17.82 10.89 -2.59
N ASP A 67 -17.19 11.65 -3.46
CA ASP A 67 -17.64 11.89 -4.81
C ASP A 67 -16.70 11.20 -5.79
N GLU A 68 -17.24 10.27 -6.57
CA GLU A 68 -16.46 9.43 -7.48
C GLU A 68 -15.76 10.24 -8.56
N GLU A 69 -16.46 11.18 -9.20
CA GLU A 69 -15.93 11.97 -10.31
C GLU A 69 -14.76 12.85 -9.83
N ARG A 70 -14.92 13.50 -8.68
CA ARG A 70 -13.86 14.28 -8.02
C ARG A 70 -12.64 13.43 -7.71
N LEU A 71 -12.82 12.24 -7.15
CA LEU A 71 -11.70 11.37 -6.78
C LEU A 71 -10.95 10.86 -8.02
N LEU A 72 -11.67 10.53 -9.08
CA LEU A 72 -11.07 10.15 -10.37
C LEU A 72 -10.32 11.33 -11.01
N TRP A 73 -10.90 12.53 -10.98
CA TRP A 73 -10.24 13.75 -11.44
C TRP A 73 -8.95 14.04 -10.66
N GLN A 74 -8.98 13.95 -9.33
CA GLN A 74 -7.80 14.16 -8.48
C GLN A 74 -6.66 13.21 -8.84
N VAL A 75 -6.96 11.92 -9.02
CA VAL A 75 -5.96 10.91 -9.41
C VAL A 75 -5.34 11.20 -10.78
N ARG A 76 -6.15 11.66 -11.75
CA ARG A 76 -5.65 12.05 -13.08
C ARG A 76 -4.73 13.26 -13.01
N GLU A 77 -5.08 14.28 -12.22
CA GLU A 77 -4.23 15.45 -12.00
C GLU A 77 -2.91 15.07 -11.34
N LEU A 78 -2.95 14.22 -10.30
CA LEU A 78 -1.75 13.75 -9.62
C LEU A 78 -0.82 12.99 -10.58
N HIS A 79 -1.36 12.08 -11.40
CA HIS A 79 -0.59 11.39 -12.42
C HIS A 79 0.05 12.37 -13.43
N ALA A 80 -0.70 13.38 -13.88
CA ALA A 80 -0.17 14.41 -14.79
C ALA A 80 0.99 15.24 -14.19
N LYS A 81 1.11 15.27 -12.86
CA LYS A 81 2.22 15.92 -12.13
C LYS A 81 3.36 14.96 -11.76
N GLY A 82 3.32 13.71 -12.20
CA GLY A 82 4.39 12.73 -11.97
C GLY A 82 4.34 12.06 -10.60
N ILE A 83 3.19 12.06 -9.93
CA ILE A 83 2.98 11.30 -8.69
C ILE A 83 2.96 9.80 -9.02
N SER A 84 3.72 9.00 -8.26
CA SER A 84 3.88 7.56 -8.50
C SER A 84 2.83 6.71 -7.79
N GLY A 85 2.15 7.27 -6.80
CA GLY A 85 1.04 6.59 -6.14
C GLY A 85 0.37 7.47 -5.10
N VAL A 86 -0.69 6.96 -4.49
CA VAL A 86 -1.43 7.66 -3.44
C VAL A 86 -1.71 6.74 -2.28
N GLN A 87 -1.74 7.31 -1.09
CA GLN A 87 -2.07 6.60 0.13
C GLN A 87 -3.42 7.14 0.62
N VAL A 88 -4.46 6.31 0.67
CA VAL A 88 -5.77 6.74 1.19
C VAL A 88 -5.72 6.80 2.71
N ASN A 89 -6.16 7.93 3.28
CA ASN A 89 -6.07 8.26 4.70
C ASN A 89 -7.36 8.88 5.24
N TYR A 90 -7.58 8.71 6.55
CA TYR A 90 -8.68 9.29 7.30
C TYR A 90 -8.18 9.93 8.58
N SER A 91 -8.69 11.12 8.89
CA SER A 91 -8.39 11.84 10.13
C SER A 91 -9.03 11.14 11.33
N HIS A 92 -8.51 11.45 12.52
CA HIS A 92 -8.90 10.82 13.76
C HIS A 92 -9.29 11.87 14.80
N THR A 93 -10.27 11.51 15.62
CA THR A 93 -10.66 12.31 16.78
C THR A 93 -9.58 12.25 17.84
N ASP A 94 -9.33 13.37 18.51
CA ASP A 94 -8.49 13.44 19.71
C ASP A 94 -9.25 12.91 20.95
N ALA A 95 -9.56 11.62 20.93
CA ALA A 95 -10.30 10.91 21.97
C ALA A 95 -9.71 9.50 22.18
N PRO A 96 -9.90 8.88 23.37
CA PRO A 96 -9.45 7.51 23.63
C PRO A 96 -9.90 6.54 22.53
N GLY A 97 -8.97 5.71 22.05
CA GLY A 97 -9.20 4.80 20.92
C GLY A 97 -8.99 5.42 19.53
N TRP A 98 -8.74 6.74 19.44
CA TRP A 98 -8.30 7.42 18.22
C TRP A 98 -9.19 7.07 17.01
N ALA A 99 -10.51 7.05 17.23
CA ALA A 99 -11.47 6.68 16.20
C ALA A 99 -11.31 7.58 14.98
N SER A 100 -11.57 7.04 13.78
CA SER A 100 -11.68 7.89 12.61
C SER A 100 -12.80 8.90 12.81
N ASP A 101 -12.61 10.12 12.29
CA ASP A 101 -13.64 11.16 12.34
C ASP A 101 -14.96 10.64 11.76
N VAL A 102 -16.08 11.20 12.23
CA VAL A 102 -17.39 10.84 11.69
C VAL A 102 -17.47 11.29 10.24
N MET A 103 -17.53 10.30 9.34
CA MET A 103 -17.64 10.53 7.90
C MET A 103 -19.10 10.47 7.48
N SER A 104 -19.47 11.35 6.55
CA SER A 104 -20.77 11.30 5.87
C SER A 104 -20.95 10.00 5.08
N SER A 105 -19.88 9.48 4.48
CA SER A 105 -19.84 8.13 3.90
C SER A 105 -19.08 7.17 4.84
N PRO A 106 -19.74 6.15 5.43
CA PRO A 106 -19.06 5.25 6.35
C PRO A 106 -17.93 4.47 5.66
N ILE A 107 -16.75 4.48 6.29
CA ILE A 107 -15.58 3.73 5.85
C ILE A 107 -15.92 2.22 5.82
N PHE A 108 -15.54 1.54 4.74
CA PHE A 108 -15.84 0.12 4.47
C PHE A 108 -17.32 -0.23 4.24
N SER A 109 -18.20 0.76 4.10
CA SER A 109 -19.54 0.51 3.55
C SER A 109 -19.48 0.00 2.11
N GLY A 110 -20.59 -0.57 1.62
CA GLY A 110 -20.68 -0.99 0.21
C GLY A 110 -20.50 0.17 -0.77
N GLN A 111 -20.90 1.40 -0.41
CA GLN A 111 -20.64 2.59 -1.21
C GLN A 111 -19.16 2.94 -1.23
N TRP A 112 -18.49 2.89 -0.07
CA TRP A 112 -17.06 3.14 0.04
C TRP A 112 -16.26 2.17 -0.84
N TRP A 113 -16.56 0.86 -0.76
CA TRP A 113 -15.89 -0.14 -1.58
C TRP A 113 -16.14 0.05 -3.07
N ARG A 114 -17.35 0.43 -3.48
CA ARG A 114 -17.63 0.76 -4.89
C ARG A 114 -16.74 1.89 -5.41
N ILE A 115 -16.59 2.96 -4.63
CA ILE A 115 -15.74 4.10 -4.99
C ILE A 115 -14.26 3.68 -5.00
N TYR A 116 -13.80 3.01 -3.93
CA TYR A 116 -12.42 2.55 -3.83
C TYR A 116 -12.03 1.61 -4.98
N THR A 117 -12.92 0.69 -5.38
CA THR A 117 -12.71 -0.19 -6.54
C THR A 117 -12.52 0.60 -7.83
N LYS A 118 -13.37 1.59 -8.10
CA LYS A 118 -13.28 2.40 -9.32
C LYS A 118 -12.03 3.27 -9.34
N VAL A 119 -11.69 3.90 -8.21
CA VAL A 119 -10.45 4.67 -8.09
C VAL A 119 -9.24 3.76 -8.26
N SER A 120 -9.23 2.57 -7.66
CA SER A 120 -8.13 1.60 -7.81
C SER A 120 -7.96 1.15 -9.26
N ALA A 121 -9.05 0.91 -9.98
CA ALA A 121 -9.01 0.57 -11.40
C ALA A 121 -8.46 1.72 -12.26
N GLU A 122 -8.77 2.97 -11.90
CA GLU A 122 -8.21 4.14 -12.58
C GLU A 122 -6.72 4.31 -12.26
N CYS A 123 -6.29 4.06 -11.02
CA CYS A 123 -4.89 4.04 -10.64
C CYS A 123 -4.08 3.01 -11.45
N ASP A 124 -4.62 1.79 -11.59
CA ASP A 124 -4.04 0.73 -12.43
C ASP A 124 -3.91 1.17 -13.90
N ARG A 125 -4.98 1.75 -14.46
CA ARG A 125 -4.98 2.29 -15.84
C ARG A 125 -3.92 3.37 -16.06
N LEU A 126 -3.63 4.17 -15.03
CA LEU A 126 -2.63 5.24 -15.08
C LEU A 126 -1.22 4.76 -14.70
N GLY A 127 -1.07 3.52 -14.22
CA GLY A 127 0.21 3.01 -13.71
C GLY A 127 0.68 3.69 -12.42
N ILE A 128 -0.26 4.22 -11.60
CA ILE A 128 0.05 4.77 -10.28
C ILE A 128 -0.36 3.77 -9.19
N GLY A 129 0.44 3.69 -8.12
CA GLY A 129 0.12 2.86 -6.96
C GLY A 129 -1.04 3.43 -6.14
N ILE A 130 -1.82 2.57 -5.50
CA ILE A 130 -2.80 2.97 -4.48
C ILE A 130 -2.64 2.10 -3.23
N GLY A 131 -2.57 2.75 -2.08
CA GLY A 131 -2.55 2.10 -0.78
C GLY A 131 -3.72 2.51 0.10
N LEU A 132 -3.96 1.76 1.17
CA LEU A 132 -4.83 2.15 2.30
C LEU A 132 -4.03 2.06 3.60
N SER A 133 -4.04 3.11 4.42
CA SER A 133 -3.14 3.16 5.57
C SER A 133 -3.57 2.21 6.66
N THR A 134 -2.59 1.52 7.25
CA THR A 134 -2.82 0.53 8.31
C THR A 134 -3.41 1.14 9.57
N TYR A 135 -3.15 2.42 9.86
CA TYR A 135 -3.77 3.10 11.01
C TYR A 135 -5.26 3.38 10.79
N THR A 136 -5.69 3.61 9.55
CA THR A 136 -7.11 3.66 9.17
C THR A 136 -7.78 2.32 9.43
N LEU A 137 -7.06 1.22 9.16
CA LEU A 137 -7.52 -0.13 9.42
C LEU A 137 -7.57 -0.42 10.93
N ALA A 138 -6.46 -0.21 11.66
CA ALA A 138 -6.29 -0.59 13.06
C ALA A 138 -7.34 0.05 13.99
N ASN A 139 -7.67 1.32 13.78
CA ASN A 139 -8.62 2.02 14.64
C ASN A 139 -10.07 1.64 14.31
N HIS A 140 -10.37 1.31 13.04
CA HIS A 140 -11.68 0.75 12.68
C HIS A 140 -11.86 -0.66 13.26
N TYR A 141 -10.79 -1.46 13.32
CA TYR A 141 -10.78 -2.79 13.93
C TYR A 141 -10.78 -2.82 15.47
N GLN A 142 -10.61 -1.69 16.16
CA GLN A 142 -10.90 -1.64 17.61
C GLN A 142 -12.41 -1.68 17.90
N THR A 143 -13.26 -1.41 16.91
CA THR A 143 -14.73 -1.43 17.05
C THR A 143 -15.42 -2.62 16.36
N SER A 144 -14.68 -3.38 15.54
CA SER A 144 -15.16 -4.63 14.91
C SER A 144 -14.38 -5.84 15.45
N PRO A 145 -15.01 -7.02 15.69
CA PRO A 145 -14.37 -8.14 16.37
C PRO A 145 -13.28 -8.78 15.49
N CYS A 146 -12.07 -8.23 15.55
CA CYS A 146 -10.87 -8.79 14.94
C CYS A 146 -10.07 -9.59 15.99
N ARG A 147 -9.34 -10.61 15.54
CA ARG A 147 -8.64 -11.59 16.39
C ARG A 147 -7.44 -11.00 17.15
N TYR A 148 -7.06 -9.75 16.86
CA TYR A 148 -6.06 -8.98 17.59
C TYR A 148 -6.72 -8.25 18.77
N ARG A 149 -6.87 -8.96 19.88
CA ARG A 149 -7.21 -8.36 21.18
C ARG A 149 -5.90 -8.07 21.94
N GLY A 150 -5.57 -6.81 22.14
CA GLY A 150 -4.42 -6.35 22.92
C GLY A 150 -4.14 -4.86 22.71
N ASP A 151 -3.35 -4.25 23.60
CA ASP A 151 -2.80 -2.91 23.36
C ASP A 151 -1.88 -2.97 22.14
N PRO A 152 -2.04 -2.07 21.15
CA PRO A 152 -1.18 -2.06 19.98
C PRO A 152 0.20 -1.54 20.37
N ASP A 153 1.17 -2.44 20.57
CA ASP A 153 2.57 -2.07 20.45
C ASP A 153 2.83 -1.71 18.98
N SER A 154 3.19 -0.44 18.73
CA SER A 154 3.58 0.10 17.43
C SER A 154 4.80 -0.68 16.88
N GLY A 155 4.54 -1.81 16.23
CA GLY A 155 5.54 -2.80 15.85
C GLY A 155 6.37 -2.49 14.60
N LEU A 156 6.30 -1.28 14.04
CA LEU A 156 7.02 -0.98 12.80
C LEU A 156 8.43 -0.40 13.01
N CYS A 157 8.74 0.18 14.18
CA CYS A 157 10.04 0.82 14.42
C CYS A 157 10.74 0.44 15.74
N GLY A 158 10.19 -0.48 16.55
CA GLY A 158 10.69 -0.72 17.90
C GLY A 158 10.62 0.54 18.78
N PRO A 159 11.14 0.51 20.02
CA PRO A 159 11.15 1.68 20.90
C PRO A 159 12.07 2.78 20.32
N VAL A 160 11.48 3.90 19.90
CA VAL A 160 12.22 5.07 19.42
C VAL A 160 12.33 6.09 20.56
N THR A 161 13.56 6.38 20.99
CA THR A 161 13.84 7.49 21.92
C THR A 161 14.05 8.77 21.12
N LEU A 162 13.12 9.72 21.22
CA LEU A 162 13.29 11.07 20.68
C LEU A 162 14.32 11.83 21.54
N LEU A 163 15.55 11.99 21.04
CA LEU A 163 16.55 12.87 21.64
C LEU A 163 16.14 14.33 21.45
N LYS A 164 15.48 14.90 22.46
CA LYS A 164 15.15 16.32 22.52
C LYS A 164 16.43 17.14 22.72
N ARG A 165 17.16 17.44 21.64
CA ARG A 165 18.40 18.23 21.69
C ARG A 165 18.34 19.58 20.98
N MET A 166 17.15 20.17 20.85
CA MET A 166 16.98 21.50 20.24
C MET A 166 15.94 22.39 20.94
N LEU A 167 15.88 22.37 22.28
CA LEU A 167 15.04 23.31 23.04
C LEU A 167 15.72 23.88 24.30
N GLU A 168 17.06 23.87 24.36
CA GLU A 168 17.79 24.62 25.38
C GLU A 168 18.55 25.74 24.68
N GLY A 169 18.07 26.96 24.92
CA GLY A 169 18.57 28.18 24.29
C GLY A 169 20.02 28.45 24.61
N LYS A 170 20.71 29.05 23.63
CA LYS A 170 21.90 29.85 23.89
C LYS A 170 21.51 30.96 24.87
N GLN A 171 22.01 30.90 26.10
CA GLN A 171 22.16 32.08 26.93
C GLN A 171 23.51 32.72 26.56
N GLU A 172 23.44 33.98 26.12
CA GLU A 172 24.54 34.94 26.21
C GLU A 172 24.75 35.35 27.67
#